data_AF-A0A959B7Q5-F1
#
_entry.id   AF-A0A959B7Q5-F1
#
_cell.length_a   1.000
_cell.length_b   1.000
_cell.length_c   1.000
_cell.angle_alpha   90.00
_cell.angle_beta   90.00
_cell.angle_gamma   90.00
#
_symmetry.space_group_name_H-M   'P 1'
#
loop_
_entity.id
_entity.type
_entity.pdbx_description
1 polymer ?
#
loop_
_entity_poly.entity_id
_entity_poly.type
_entity_poly.pdbx_seq_one_letter_code
_entity_poly.pdbx_strand_id
1 'polypeptide(L)'
;TLKLYEQKGKAKPKVYGLGERDYLKMLEDENIDAILIATPWKWHTEMAVAGMRAGKYVGMEVCGGFSLDECWQLVNTHEATGAPLFFLENVCYRRDVMAILNMVRKDMFGELIHLECGYQHDLRGVKFNDGKTPYDSGVEFGAKGFSEAKWRTKHSVHRNGDLYPTHGIGPVAQYININRGNRFLYLTSTTSKARGLHDYIVNHPKGGPNHPNAKVEFRLGDVATTVIKAANGESIIISHDTNLPRPYSLGFRVQGTKGIWMDVNSSLHLEGQSPGHSWEPAKPYLDQYDHPLWKKYADSSEGAGHGGMDWFLINAFIACAKGGEKPPIDVYDAATWLAITPLSEQSVAMGSQPMPFPDFTRGRWTEWENTFAIGDSY
;
A
#
# COMPACT_ATOMS: atom_id res chain seq x y z
N THR A 1 -17.98 -13.29 5.10
CA THR A 1 -18.45 -14.58 4.52
C THR A 1 -19.96 -14.56 4.37
N LEU A 2 -20.57 -15.49 3.61
CA LEU A 2 -22.04 -15.56 3.45
C LEU A 2 -22.82 -15.65 4.77
N LYS A 3 -22.17 -16.14 5.85
CA LYS A 3 -22.71 -16.16 7.21
C LYS A 3 -23.08 -14.75 7.72
N LEU A 4 -22.36 -13.70 7.31
CA LEU A 4 -22.68 -12.33 7.71
C LEU A 4 -24.05 -11.87 7.20
N TYR A 5 -24.43 -12.30 5.98
CA TYR A 5 -25.73 -11.97 5.40
C TYR A 5 -26.85 -12.67 6.17
N GLU A 6 -26.65 -13.94 6.51
CA GLU A 6 -27.57 -14.73 7.32
C GLU A 6 -27.76 -14.13 8.72
N GLN A 7 -26.66 -13.77 9.40
CA GLN A 7 -26.70 -13.10 10.71
C GLN A 7 -27.43 -11.76 10.67
N LYS A 8 -27.37 -11.03 9.54
CA LYS A 8 -28.04 -9.74 9.36
C LYS A 8 -29.44 -9.86 8.74
N GLY A 9 -29.95 -11.07 8.53
CA GLY A 9 -31.26 -11.29 7.88
C GLY A 9 -31.35 -10.72 6.47
N LYS A 10 -30.22 -10.66 5.73
CA LYS A 10 -30.14 -10.13 4.36
C LYS A 10 -30.09 -11.25 3.34
N ALA A 11 -30.62 -10.99 2.14
CA ALA A 11 -30.52 -11.91 1.01
C ALA A 11 -29.05 -12.21 0.69
N LYS A 12 -28.73 -13.48 0.43
CA LYS A 12 -27.36 -13.89 0.06
C LYS A 12 -27.05 -13.34 -1.34
N PRO A 13 -25.84 -12.78 -1.56
CA PRO A 13 -25.44 -12.34 -2.89
C PRO A 13 -25.29 -13.55 -3.83
N LYS A 14 -25.41 -13.31 -5.14
CA LYS A 14 -25.05 -14.31 -6.17
C LYS A 14 -23.57 -14.63 -6.04
N VAL A 15 -23.24 -15.93 -6.07
CA VAL A 15 -21.86 -16.43 -5.94
C VAL A 15 -21.38 -16.93 -7.29
N TYR A 16 -20.23 -16.45 -7.70
CA TYR A 16 -19.47 -16.94 -8.85
C TYR A 16 -18.27 -17.72 -8.32
N GLY A 17 -18.09 -18.97 -8.75
CA GLY A 17 -17.16 -19.90 -8.12
C GLY A 17 -16.90 -21.21 -8.88
N LEU A 18 -17.30 -21.31 -10.15
CA LEU A 18 -17.06 -22.50 -10.99
C LEU A 18 -15.60 -22.64 -11.47
N GLY A 19 -14.71 -21.72 -11.09
CA GLY A 19 -13.29 -21.74 -11.40
C GLY A 19 -12.62 -20.39 -11.12
N GLU A 20 -11.30 -20.30 -11.27
CA GLU A 20 -10.53 -19.07 -10.99
C GLU A 20 -10.96 -17.89 -11.87
N ARG A 21 -11.50 -18.15 -13.08
CA ARG A 21 -11.95 -17.13 -14.04
C ARG A 21 -13.47 -16.93 -14.09
N ASP A 22 -14.24 -17.50 -13.15
CA ASP A 22 -15.70 -17.34 -13.14
C ASP A 22 -16.12 -15.87 -12.85
N TYR A 23 -15.18 -15.03 -12.38
CA TYR A 23 -15.37 -13.59 -12.27
C TYR A 23 -15.67 -12.92 -13.62
N LEU A 24 -15.24 -13.48 -14.76
CA LEU A 24 -15.58 -12.92 -16.07
C LEU A 24 -17.09 -12.93 -16.32
N LYS A 25 -17.78 -13.99 -15.91
CA LYS A 25 -19.25 -14.04 -15.96
C LYS A 25 -19.91 -13.09 -14.98
N MET A 26 -19.25 -12.78 -13.86
CA MET A 26 -19.73 -11.75 -12.94
C MET A 26 -19.69 -10.37 -13.61
N LEU A 27 -18.68 -10.10 -14.43
CA LEU A 27 -18.55 -8.81 -15.13
C LEU A 27 -19.60 -8.61 -16.24
N GLU A 28 -20.18 -9.69 -16.76
CA GLU A 28 -21.30 -9.64 -17.71
C GLU A 28 -22.63 -9.18 -17.05
N ASP A 29 -22.71 -9.15 -15.72
CA ASP A 29 -23.90 -8.71 -15.00
C ASP A 29 -24.04 -7.17 -15.07
N GLU A 30 -25.04 -6.70 -15.82
CA GLU A 30 -25.35 -5.28 -15.98
C GLU A 30 -25.82 -4.63 -14.68
N ASN A 31 -26.24 -5.40 -13.66
CA ASN A 31 -26.66 -4.85 -12.36
C ASN A 31 -25.50 -4.53 -11.41
N ILE A 32 -24.25 -4.79 -11.83
CA ILE A 32 -23.05 -4.50 -11.05
C ILE A 32 -22.43 -3.20 -11.57
N ASP A 33 -22.45 -2.15 -10.75
CA ASP A 33 -21.85 -0.84 -11.07
C ASP A 33 -20.34 -0.80 -10.77
N ALA A 34 -19.95 -1.42 -9.66
CA ALA A 34 -18.58 -1.34 -9.12
C ALA A 34 -18.11 -2.70 -8.60
N ILE A 35 -16.80 -2.94 -8.66
CA ILE A 35 -16.15 -4.16 -8.15
C ILE A 35 -15.01 -3.81 -7.20
N LEU A 36 -14.76 -4.69 -6.24
CA LEU A 36 -13.60 -4.64 -5.34
C LEU A 36 -12.73 -5.88 -5.58
N ILE A 37 -11.46 -5.67 -5.89
CA ILE A 37 -10.48 -6.73 -6.17
C ILE A 37 -9.59 -6.89 -4.94
N ALA A 38 -9.84 -7.95 -4.16
CA ALA A 38 -9.07 -8.34 -2.98
C ALA A 38 -8.51 -9.78 -3.13
N THR A 39 -7.81 -10.01 -4.25
CA THR A 39 -7.29 -11.33 -4.66
C THR A 39 -5.76 -11.40 -4.47
N PRO A 40 -5.13 -12.58 -4.62
CA PRO A 40 -3.66 -12.66 -4.65
C PRO A 40 -3.06 -11.74 -5.72
N TRP A 41 -1.90 -11.16 -5.45
CA TRP A 41 -1.31 -10.10 -6.28
C TRP A 41 -1.27 -10.41 -7.78
N LYS A 42 -0.99 -11.67 -8.17
CA LYS A 42 -0.92 -12.10 -9.58
C LYS A 42 -2.21 -11.85 -10.39
N TRP A 43 -3.34 -11.67 -9.72
CA TRP A 43 -4.65 -11.49 -10.34
C TRP A 43 -5.08 -10.04 -10.46
N HIS A 44 -4.39 -9.12 -9.78
CA HIS A 44 -4.82 -7.72 -9.67
C HIS A 44 -4.96 -7.07 -11.06
N THR A 45 -3.90 -7.08 -11.85
CA THR A 45 -3.89 -6.46 -13.19
C THR A 45 -4.91 -7.12 -14.13
N GLU A 46 -4.95 -8.46 -14.20
CA GLU A 46 -5.89 -9.20 -15.06
C GLU A 46 -7.35 -8.86 -14.72
N MET A 47 -7.70 -8.83 -13.43
CA MET A 47 -9.06 -8.53 -12.97
C MET A 47 -9.41 -7.05 -13.12
N ALA A 48 -8.47 -6.14 -12.87
CA ALA A 48 -8.70 -4.69 -13.00
C ALA A 48 -8.90 -4.29 -14.47
N VAL A 49 -8.07 -4.81 -15.37
CA VAL A 49 -8.22 -4.59 -16.82
C VAL A 49 -9.54 -5.16 -17.32
N ALA A 50 -9.91 -6.37 -16.92
CA ALA A 50 -11.19 -6.97 -17.30
C ALA A 50 -12.38 -6.15 -16.76
N GLY A 51 -12.32 -5.70 -15.50
CA GLY A 51 -13.35 -4.87 -14.88
C GLY A 51 -13.55 -3.54 -15.60
N MET A 52 -12.46 -2.82 -15.89
CA MET A 52 -12.51 -1.55 -16.63
C MET A 52 -13.02 -1.73 -18.07
N ARG A 53 -12.68 -2.83 -18.75
CA ARG A 53 -13.21 -3.15 -20.09
C ARG A 53 -14.69 -3.50 -20.08
N ALA A 54 -15.18 -4.06 -18.98
CA ALA A 54 -16.60 -4.29 -18.74
C ALA A 54 -17.35 -3.04 -18.24
N GLY A 55 -16.70 -1.87 -18.22
CA GLY A 55 -17.29 -0.60 -17.81
C GLY A 55 -17.55 -0.46 -16.32
N LYS A 56 -16.92 -1.31 -15.48
CA LYS A 56 -17.13 -1.30 -14.02
C LYS A 56 -16.24 -0.25 -13.36
N TYR A 57 -16.73 0.38 -12.29
CA TYR A 57 -15.90 1.18 -11.40
C TYR A 57 -15.04 0.24 -10.54
N VAL A 58 -13.72 0.26 -10.72
CA VAL A 58 -12.82 -0.73 -10.11
C VAL A 58 -12.19 -0.18 -8.84
N GLY A 59 -12.33 -0.87 -7.72
CA GLY A 59 -11.50 -0.70 -6.54
C GLY A 59 -10.47 -1.84 -6.47
N MET A 60 -9.19 -1.51 -6.37
CA MET A 60 -8.10 -2.50 -6.40
C MET A 60 -7.29 -2.43 -5.11
N GLU A 61 -7.20 -3.54 -4.39
CA GLU A 61 -6.31 -3.69 -3.23
C GLU A 61 -4.86 -3.39 -3.58
N VAL A 62 -4.11 -3.01 -2.56
CA VAL A 62 -2.70 -2.69 -2.71
C VAL A 62 -1.83 -3.93 -2.96
N CYS A 63 -0.71 -3.72 -3.65
CA CYS A 63 0.41 -4.65 -3.71
C CYS A 63 1.66 -3.98 -4.31
N GLY A 64 2.66 -4.78 -4.66
CA GLY A 64 3.72 -4.39 -5.58
C GLY A 64 3.46 -4.94 -6.99
N GLY A 65 3.79 -4.16 -8.03
CA GLY A 65 3.62 -4.58 -9.42
C GLY A 65 4.47 -5.81 -9.78
N PHE A 66 4.05 -6.58 -10.79
CA PHE A 66 4.85 -7.68 -11.34
C PHE A 66 5.75 -7.24 -12.48
N SER A 67 5.33 -6.24 -13.24
CA SER A 67 6.09 -5.68 -14.36
C SER A 67 5.67 -4.24 -14.65
N LEU A 68 6.52 -3.51 -15.36
CA LEU A 68 6.16 -2.19 -15.88
C LEU A 68 5.05 -2.28 -16.94
N ASP A 69 5.00 -3.38 -17.70
CA ASP A 69 3.97 -3.62 -18.70
C ASP A 69 2.59 -3.71 -18.06
N GLU A 70 2.46 -4.39 -16.93
CA GLU A 70 1.22 -4.45 -16.17
C GLU A 70 0.80 -3.07 -15.64
N CYS A 71 1.75 -2.26 -15.17
CA CYS A 71 1.48 -0.88 -14.75
C CYS A 71 0.94 -0.03 -15.92
N TRP A 72 1.53 -0.16 -17.11
CA TRP A 72 1.04 0.49 -18.32
C TRP A 72 -0.31 -0.04 -18.79
N GLN A 73 -0.58 -1.34 -18.64
CA GLN A 73 -1.86 -1.94 -19.02
C GLN A 73 -3.01 -1.33 -18.22
N LEU A 74 -2.81 -1.04 -16.93
CA LEU A 74 -3.82 -0.35 -16.11
C LEU A 74 -4.15 1.03 -16.70
N VAL A 75 -3.12 1.85 -16.92
CA VAL A 75 -3.27 3.23 -17.44
C VAL A 75 -3.90 3.22 -18.84
N ASN A 76 -3.36 2.42 -19.75
CA ASN A 76 -3.84 2.35 -21.13
C ASN A 76 -5.28 1.85 -21.20
N THR A 77 -5.67 0.93 -20.31
CA THR A 77 -7.06 0.45 -20.25
C THR A 77 -7.99 1.54 -19.73
N HIS A 78 -7.64 2.22 -18.64
CA HIS A 78 -8.41 3.34 -18.12
C HIS A 78 -8.63 4.42 -19.20
N GLU A 79 -7.57 4.81 -19.90
CA GLU A 79 -7.66 5.83 -20.95
C GLU A 79 -8.49 5.37 -22.16
N ALA A 80 -8.43 4.09 -22.52
CA ALA A 80 -9.19 3.56 -23.64
C ALA A 80 -10.68 3.40 -23.33
N THR A 81 -11.05 3.09 -22.08
CA THR A 81 -12.44 2.79 -21.70
C THR A 81 -13.13 3.93 -20.96
N GLY A 82 -12.36 4.85 -20.36
CA GLY A 82 -12.85 5.87 -19.43
C GLY A 82 -13.24 5.33 -18.05
N ALA A 83 -13.15 4.01 -17.82
CA ALA A 83 -13.60 3.40 -16.57
C ALA A 83 -12.64 3.71 -15.41
N PRO A 84 -13.11 4.19 -14.25
CA PRO A 84 -12.23 4.55 -13.14
C PRO A 84 -11.59 3.34 -12.44
N LEU A 85 -10.36 3.53 -11.96
CA LEU A 85 -9.71 2.65 -10.98
C LEU A 85 -9.36 3.46 -9.73
N PHE A 86 -9.99 3.12 -8.62
CA PHE A 86 -9.68 3.60 -7.29
C PHE A 86 -8.66 2.66 -6.63
N PHE A 87 -7.48 3.16 -6.31
CA PHE A 87 -6.44 2.37 -5.65
C PHE A 87 -6.60 2.41 -4.14
N LEU A 88 -6.73 1.23 -3.52
CA LEU A 88 -7.23 1.07 -2.16
C LEU A 88 -6.12 1.20 -1.09
N GLU A 89 -5.35 2.30 -1.11
CA GLU A 89 -4.31 2.55 -0.10
C GLU A 89 -4.91 3.14 1.19
N ASN A 90 -5.18 2.26 2.15
CA ASN A 90 -5.82 2.61 3.41
C ASN A 90 -4.93 3.44 4.35
N VAL A 91 -3.61 3.33 4.29
CA VAL A 91 -2.72 4.08 5.20
C VAL A 91 -2.77 5.57 4.93
N CYS A 92 -3.10 6.01 3.70
CA CYS A 92 -3.39 7.41 3.40
C CYS A 92 -4.51 7.99 4.29
N TYR A 93 -5.40 7.14 4.81
CA TYR A 93 -6.48 7.51 5.72
C TYR A 93 -6.17 7.27 7.20
N ARG A 94 -4.96 6.84 7.57
CA ARG A 94 -4.58 6.66 8.99
C ARG A 94 -4.62 8.01 9.71
N ARG A 95 -5.14 8.05 10.95
CA ARG A 95 -5.50 9.32 11.62
C ARG A 95 -4.31 10.27 11.82
N ASP A 96 -3.18 9.75 12.27
CA ASP A 96 -1.93 10.51 12.39
C ASP A 96 -1.42 10.97 11.02
N VAL A 97 -1.46 10.11 10.00
CA VAL A 97 -1.09 10.43 8.62
C VAL A 97 -1.92 11.59 8.06
N MET A 98 -3.24 11.59 8.29
CA MET A 98 -4.13 12.67 7.85
C MET A 98 -3.94 13.96 8.66
N ALA A 99 -3.61 13.87 9.96
CA ALA A 99 -3.25 15.03 10.75
C ALA A 99 -1.94 15.67 10.24
N ILE A 100 -0.93 14.86 9.91
CA ILE A 100 0.31 15.33 9.28
C ILE A 100 0.05 15.92 7.90
N LEU A 101 -0.82 15.31 7.07
CA LEU A 101 -1.25 15.90 5.79
C LEU A 101 -1.82 17.32 5.99
N ASN A 102 -2.68 17.49 7.00
CA ASN A 102 -3.27 18.77 7.33
C ASN A 102 -2.21 19.79 7.79
N MET A 103 -1.23 19.36 8.60
CA MET A 103 -0.12 20.21 9.03
C MET A 103 0.81 20.62 7.87
N VAL A 104 1.10 19.69 6.94
CA VAL A 104 1.84 19.96 5.70
C VAL A 104 1.10 21.00 4.86
N ARG A 105 -0.21 20.82 4.63
CA ARG A 105 -1.05 21.79 3.88
C ARG A 105 -1.18 23.15 4.57
N LYS A 106 -0.88 23.23 5.87
CA LYS A 106 -0.82 24.48 6.65
C LYS A 106 0.59 25.09 6.69
N ASP A 107 1.52 24.59 5.88
CA ASP A 107 2.91 25.06 5.79
C ASP A 107 3.69 24.97 7.11
N MET A 108 3.27 24.08 8.03
CA MET A 108 3.93 23.96 9.33
C MET A 108 5.33 23.36 9.25
N PHE A 109 5.55 22.47 8.28
CA PHE A 109 6.86 21.87 8.00
C PHE A 109 7.69 22.68 7.01
N GLY A 110 7.13 23.76 6.43
CA GLY A 110 7.76 24.48 5.33
C GLY A 110 7.84 23.66 4.06
N GLU A 111 8.85 23.96 3.23
CA GLU A 111 9.17 23.17 2.05
C GLU A 111 9.71 21.80 2.46
N LEU A 112 9.05 20.72 2.02
CA LEU A 112 9.45 19.36 2.33
C LEU A 112 10.72 18.98 1.57
N ILE A 113 11.66 18.33 2.24
CA ILE A 113 13.00 18.02 1.72
C ILE A 113 13.27 16.51 1.69
N HIS A 114 12.87 15.81 2.75
CA HIS A 114 13.19 14.40 2.94
C HIS A 114 12.08 13.66 3.65
N LEU A 115 11.78 12.45 3.16
CA LEU A 115 10.78 11.58 3.74
C LEU A 115 11.32 10.16 3.91
N GLU A 116 10.90 9.49 4.99
CA GLU A 116 11.12 8.06 5.18
C GLU A 116 9.77 7.38 5.38
N CYS A 117 9.67 6.14 4.89
CA CYS A 117 8.51 5.30 5.07
C CYS A 117 8.87 3.83 4.80
N GLY A 118 7.88 2.95 4.83
CA GLY A 118 8.10 1.54 4.54
C GLY A 118 6.95 0.66 4.96
N TYR A 119 7.03 -0.60 4.57
CA TYR A 119 6.20 -1.66 5.12
C TYR A 119 7.05 -2.57 6.00
N GLN A 120 7.02 -2.27 7.29
CA GLN A 120 7.85 -2.94 8.28
C GLN A 120 6.95 -3.66 9.30
N HIS A 121 6.62 -4.90 8.99
CA HIS A 121 5.64 -5.69 9.73
C HIS A 121 6.09 -7.15 9.74
N ASP A 122 6.23 -7.75 10.93
CA ASP A 122 6.56 -9.16 11.03
C ASP A 122 5.45 -10.03 10.42
N LEU A 123 5.69 -10.50 9.20
CA LEU A 123 4.76 -11.36 8.46
C LEU A 123 5.16 -12.83 8.50
N ARG A 124 6.10 -13.24 9.36
CA ARG A 124 6.53 -14.64 9.40
C ARG A 124 5.35 -15.58 9.72
N GLY A 125 4.55 -15.22 10.72
CA GLY A 125 3.29 -15.90 11.04
C GLY A 125 2.24 -15.85 9.94
N VAL A 126 2.26 -14.82 9.07
CA VAL A 126 1.33 -14.70 7.93
C VAL A 126 1.78 -15.55 6.74
N LYS A 127 3.08 -15.60 6.49
CA LYS A 127 3.73 -16.32 5.39
C LYS A 127 3.80 -17.83 5.62
N PHE A 128 3.60 -18.29 6.85
CA PHE A 128 3.58 -19.71 7.17
C PHE A 128 2.45 -20.06 8.12
N ASN A 129 1.79 -21.18 7.89
CA ASN A 129 0.77 -21.71 8.80
C ASN A 129 0.64 -23.23 8.68
N ASP A 130 -0.36 -23.83 9.32
CA ASP A 130 -0.64 -25.27 9.27
C ASP A 130 -1.62 -25.70 8.15
N GLY A 131 -1.97 -24.78 7.24
CA GLY A 131 -2.92 -25.03 6.17
C GLY A 131 -4.40 -24.97 6.58
N LYS A 132 -4.71 -24.62 7.84
CA LYS A 132 -6.08 -24.51 8.36
C LYS A 132 -6.30 -23.23 9.16
N THR A 133 -5.39 -22.95 10.09
CA THR A 133 -5.47 -21.85 11.05
C THR A 133 -4.63 -20.70 10.50
N PRO A 134 -5.22 -19.51 10.28
CA PRO A 134 -4.42 -18.35 9.90
C PRO A 134 -3.50 -17.96 11.05
N TYR A 135 -2.28 -17.56 10.70
CA TYR A 135 -1.28 -16.94 11.57
C TYR A 135 -0.62 -17.86 12.61
N ASP A 136 0.72 -17.80 12.70
CA ASP A 136 1.56 -18.38 13.76
C ASP A 136 1.29 -19.84 14.12
N SER A 137 0.72 -20.59 13.17
CA SER A 137 0.19 -21.92 13.43
C SER A 137 1.05 -23.03 12.86
N GLY A 138 2.06 -22.74 12.05
CA GLY A 138 2.86 -23.75 11.36
C GLY A 138 3.91 -23.16 10.41
N VAL A 139 4.57 -24.04 9.65
CA VAL A 139 5.66 -23.70 8.73
C VAL A 139 5.34 -24.04 7.27
N GLU A 140 4.08 -24.33 6.94
CA GLU A 140 3.65 -24.69 5.60
C GLU A 140 3.29 -23.45 4.78
N PHE A 141 3.58 -23.52 3.48
CA PHE A 141 3.21 -22.49 2.50
C PHE A 141 2.91 -23.13 1.13
N GLY A 142 2.49 -22.32 0.16
CA GLY A 142 2.15 -22.81 -1.18
C GLY A 142 0.86 -23.63 -1.16
N ALA A 143 0.78 -24.74 -1.91
CA ALA A 143 -0.46 -25.52 -2.00
C ALA A 143 -0.97 -26.04 -0.63
N LYS A 144 -0.08 -26.20 0.35
CA LYS A 144 -0.40 -26.61 1.72
C LYS A 144 -0.70 -25.45 2.68
N GLY A 145 -0.41 -24.21 2.26
CA GLY A 145 -0.70 -23.02 3.06
C GLY A 145 -2.16 -22.60 2.97
N PHE A 146 -2.62 -21.90 4.00
CA PHE A 146 -3.91 -21.23 4.07
C PHE A 146 -3.75 -19.71 3.92
N SER A 147 -4.79 -19.02 3.43
CA SER A 147 -4.78 -17.56 3.23
C SER A 147 -3.54 -17.08 2.46
N GLU A 148 -2.84 -16.06 2.93
CA GLU A 148 -1.63 -15.50 2.31
C GLU A 148 -0.47 -16.49 2.19
N ALA A 149 -0.27 -17.39 3.15
CA ALA A 149 0.78 -18.42 3.05
C ALA A 149 0.61 -19.31 1.79
N LYS A 150 -0.61 -19.38 1.24
CA LYS A 150 -0.87 -20.14 0.01
C LYS A 150 -0.16 -19.55 -1.22
N TRP A 151 0.07 -18.24 -1.24
CA TRP A 151 0.53 -17.52 -2.43
C TRP A 151 1.65 -16.51 -2.16
N ARG A 152 1.61 -15.74 -1.06
CA ARG A 152 2.52 -14.62 -0.78
C ARG A 152 3.96 -15.07 -0.58
N THR A 153 4.16 -16.17 0.14
CA THR A 153 5.47 -16.71 0.49
C THR A 153 6.29 -17.11 -0.72
N LYS A 154 5.64 -17.52 -1.82
CA LYS A 154 6.33 -17.85 -3.09
C LYS A 154 7.07 -16.64 -3.67
N HIS A 155 6.58 -15.42 -3.44
CA HIS A 155 7.31 -14.21 -3.84
C HIS A 155 8.63 -14.07 -3.07
N SER A 156 8.67 -14.47 -1.79
CA SER A 156 9.92 -14.47 -1.01
C SER A 156 10.94 -15.51 -1.51
N VAL A 157 10.47 -16.59 -2.14
CA VAL A 157 11.31 -17.62 -2.74
C VAL A 157 11.91 -17.17 -4.07
N HIS A 158 11.14 -16.45 -4.90
CA HIS A 158 11.51 -16.22 -6.30
C HIS A 158 11.95 -14.79 -6.63
N ARG A 159 11.57 -13.79 -5.82
CA ARG A 159 11.75 -12.37 -6.09
C ARG A 159 12.67 -11.74 -5.05
N ASN A 160 13.30 -10.62 -5.40
CA ASN A 160 14.16 -9.86 -4.47
C ASN A 160 14.12 -8.36 -4.78
N GLY A 161 13.52 -7.59 -3.88
CA GLY A 161 13.28 -6.14 -4.03
C GLY A 161 12.26 -5.65 -3.00
N ASP A 162 11.73 -4.45 -3.19
CA ASP A 162 10.60 -3.92 -2.41
C ASP A 162 9.27 -4.45 -2.97
N LEU A 163 8.74 -5.49 -2.34
CA LEU A 163 7.55 -6.20 -2.82
C LEU A 163 6.24 -5.59 -2.34
N TYR A 164 6.26 -4.54 -1.51
CA TYR A 164 5.06 -4.00 -0.89
C TYR A 164 5.19 -2.51 -0.53
N PRO A 165 5.37 -1.63 -1.53
CA PRO A 165 5.81 -0.26 -1.32
C PRO A 165 4.68 0.69 -0.87
N THR A 166 3.42 0.33 -1.11
CA THR A 166 2.30 1.27 -1.15
C THR A 166 1.98 1.90 0.20
N HIS A 167 1.98 1.11 1.28
CA HIS A 167 1.63 1.60 2.61
C HIS A 167 2.56 2.71 3.10
N GLY A 168 3.83 2.64 2.73
CA GLY A 168 4.78 3.71 2.98
C GLY A 168 4.66 4.85 1.96
N ILE A 169 4.65 4.52 0.67
CA ILE A 169 4.75 5.55 -0.37
C ILE A 169 3.48 6.36 -0.58
N GLY A 170 2.30 5.81 -0.30
CA GLY A 170 1.02 6.47 -0.50
C GLY A 170 0.92 7.79 0.29
N PRO A 171 1.06 7.77 1.63
CA PRO A 171 1.08 9.00 2.43
C PRO A 171 2.15 10.00 1.99
N VAL A 172 3.38 9.52 1.76
CA VAL A 172 4.51 10.34 1.31
C VAL A 172 4.21 11.02 -0.02
N ALA A 173 3.65 10.28 -0.98
CA ALA A 173 3.24 10.78 -2.28
C ALA A 173 2.18 11.88 -2.16
N GLN A 174 1.24 11.74 -1.22
CA GLN A 174 0.24 12.77 -0.95
C GLN A 174 0.82 14.03 -0.31
N TYR A 175 1.85 13.92 0.54
CA TYR A 175 2.49 15.08 1.18
C TYR A 175 3.23 15.97 0.18
N ILE A 176 3.85 15.38 -0.85
CA ILE A 176 4.67 16.10 -1.83
C ILE A 176 4.02 16.19 -3.23
N ASN A 177 2.73 15.88 -3.32
CA ASN A 177 1.90 16.00 -4.52
C ASN A 177 2.43 15.21 -5.75
N ILE A 178 2.83 13.96 -5.55
CA ILE A 178 3.20 13.08 -6.65
C ILE A 178 2.01 12.88 -7.60
N ASN A 179 2.30 12.95 -8.90
CA ASN A 179 1.36 12.99 -10.02
C ASN A 179 0.50 14.26 -10.09
N ARG A 180 0.72 15.26 -9.22
CA ARG A 180 -0.07 16.51 -9.12
C ARG A 180 0.83 17.73 -8.83
N GLY A 181 1.75 18.03 -9.72
CA GLY A 181 2.76 19.09 -9.59
C GLY A 181 4.12 18.59 -9.12
N ASN A 182 4.26 17.29 -8.84
CA ASN A 182 5.53 16.59 -8.63
C ASN A 182 5.45 15.18 -9.23
N ARG A 183 6.58 14.47 -9.32
CA ARG A 183 6.65 13.06 -9.74
C ARG A 183 7.94 12.39 -9.28
N PHE A 184 7.98 11.07 -9.35
CA PHE A 184 9.24 10.33 -9.20
C PHE A 184 10.07 10.38 -10.50
N LEU A 185 11.39 10.48 -10.35
CA LEU A 185 12.35 10.51 -11.45
C LEU A 185 13.09 9.17 -11.59
N TYR A 186 13.68 8.68 -10.52
CA TYR A 186 14.40 7.40 -10.49
C TYR A 186 14.45 6.83 -9.07
N LEU A 187 14.73 5.54 -8.97
CA LEU A 187 15.06 4.88 -7.70
C LEU A 187 16.36 4.10 -7.76
N THR A 188 16.97 3.86 -6.60
CA THR A 188 17.99 2.81 -6.39
C THR A 188 17.51 1.90 -5.27
N SER A 189 17.76 0.60 -5.36
CA SER A 189 17.39 -0.35 -4.30
C SER A 189 18.51 -1.32 -3.96
N THR A 190 18.65 -1.62 -2.68
CA THR A 190 19.62 -2.56 -2.13
C THR A 190 18.90 -3.49 -1.16
N THR A 191 19.21 -4.78 -1.24
CA THR A 191 18.64 -5.80 -0.35
C THR A 191 19.73 -6.40 0.53
N SER A 192 19.42 -6.63 1.80
CA SER A 192 20.28 -7.43 2.69
C SER A 192 20.24 -8.92 2.29
N LYS A 193 20.98 -9.76 3.04
CA LYS A 193 20.86 -11.22 2.93
C LYS A 193 19.49 -11.70 3.44
N ALA A 194 19.02 -12.85 2.95
CA ALA A 194 17.81 -13.52 3.44
C ALA A 194 18.15 -14.52 4.56
N ARG A 195 17.61 -14.36 5.77
CA ARG A 195 17.81 -15.28 6.90
C ARG A 195 16.54 -15.51 7.70
N GLY A 196 15.76 -14.46 7.94
CA GLY A 196 14.66 -14.49 8.90
C GLY A 196 13.58 -15.55 8.63
N LEU A 197 13.23 -15.81 7.37
CA LEU A 197 12.25 -16.86 7.03
C LEU A 197 12.80 -18.28 7.24
N HIS A 198 14.08 -18.52 6.90
CA HIS A 198 14.73 -19.80 7.17
C HIS A 198 14.82 -20.05 8.68
N ASP A 199 15.28 -19.07 9.43
CA ASP A 199 15.40 -19.15 10.89
C ASP A 199 14.04 -19.36 11.54
N TYR A 200 12.97 -18.74 11.03
CA TYR A 200 11.61 -19.00 11.51
C TYR A 200 11.24 -20.48 11.33
N ILE A 201 11.43 -21.06 10.14
CA ILE A 201 11.11 -22.47 9.89
C ILE A 201 11.92 -23.41 10.78
N VAL A 202 13.23 -23.18 10.91
CA VAL A 202 14.11 -24.05 11.68
C VAL A 202 13.78 -24.00 13.18
N ASN A 203 13.45 -22.83 13.71
CA ASN A 203 13.22 -22.65 15.14
C ASN A 203 11.75 -22.81 15.57
N HIS A 204 10.81 -22.92 14.62
CA HIS A 204 9.39 -23.08 14.95
C HIS A 204 9.10 -24.48 15.53
N PRO A 205 8.23 -24.63 16.55
CA PRO A 205 7.93 -25.93 17.18
C PRO A 205 7.36 -26.99 16.23
N LYS A 206 6.63 -26.56 15.20
CA LYS A 206 6.12 -27.42 14.12
C LYS A 206 7.05 -27.51 12.90
N GLY A 207 8.22 -26.89 12.98
CA GLY A 207 9.26 -26.91 11.96
C GLY A 207 10.43 -27.79 12.39
N GLY A 208 11.64 -27.22 12.40
CA GLY A 208 12.87 -27.92 12.71
C GLY A 208 13.81 -28.08 11.51
N PRO A 209 15.10 -28.37 11.73
CA PRO A 209 16.11 -28.44 10.67
C PRO A 209 15.84 -29.55 9.63
N ASN A 210 15.05 -30.57 10.00
CA ASN A 210 14.68 -31.66 9.11
C ASN A 210 13.36 -31.41 8.34
N HIS A 211 12.65 -30.31 8.62
CA HIS A 211 11.42 -29.98 7.91
C HIS A 211 11.74 -29.70 6.42
N PRO A 212 10.95 -30.18 5.44
CA PRO A 212 11.24 -29.96 4.01
C PRO A 212 11.45 -28.48 3.65
N ASN A 213 10.65 -27.58 4.24
CA ASN A 213 10.77 -26.13 4.00
C ASN A 213 12.06 -25.52 4.57
N ALA A 214 12.78 -26.19 5.48
CA ALA A 214 14.09 -25.71 5.96
C ALA A 214 15.16 -25.71 4.86
N LYS A 215 14.94 -26.46 3.77
CA LYS A 215 15.82 -26.52 2.59
C LYS A 215 15.52 -25.45 1.54
N VAL A 216 14.48 -24.63 1.76
CA VAL A 216 14.10 -23.58 0.82
C VAL A 216 15.10 -22.43 0.91
N GLU A 217 15.65 -22.05 -0.25
CA GLU A 217 16.44 -20.82 -0.39
C GLU A 217 15.51 -19.65 -0.70
N PHE A 218 15.45 -18.69 0.22
CA PHE A 218 14.69 -17.46 0.01
C PHE A 218 15.58 -16.44 -0.72
N ARG A 219 15.11 -15.93 -1.86
CA ARG A 219 15.81 -14.91 -2.63
C ARG A 219 15.61 -13.51 -2.07
N LEU A 220 14.44 -13.26 -1.49
CA LEU A 220 14.09 -11.97 -0.93
C LEU A 220 14.93 -11.68 0.31
N GLY A 221 15.80 -10.67 0.22
CA GLY A 221 16.55 -10.14 1.36
C GLY A 221 15.62 -9.75 2.50
N ASP A 222 16.10 -9.85 3.74
CA ASP A 222 15.25 -9.59 4.90
C ASP A 222 14.80 -8.12 4.97
N VAL A 223 15.67 -7.21 4.52
CA VAL A 223 15.40 -5.77 4.42
C VAL A 223 15.78 -5.30 3.01
N ALA A 224 14.84 -4.68 2.31
CA ALA A 224 15.12 -3.90 1.11
C ALA A 224 15.03 -2.41 1.44
N THR A 225 16.03 -1.64 1.04
CA THR A 225 16.06 -0.18 1.19
C THR A 225 16.09 0.45 -0.18
N THR A 226 15.06 1.23 -0.50
CA THR A 226 14.88 1.91 -1.78
C THR A 226 14.95 3.41 -1.57
N VAL A 227 15.80 4.10 -2.33
CA VAL A 227 15.89 5.56 -2.35
C VAL A 227 15.26 6.08 -3.63
N ILE A 228 14.32 7.03 -3.54
CA ILE A 228 13.65 7.66 -4.69
C ILE A 228 14.00 9.14 -4.73
N LYS A 229 14.23 9.66 -5.94
CA LYS A 229 14.35 11.09 -6.22
C LYS A 229 13.06 11.61 -6.88
N ALA A 230 12.51 12.69 -6.34
CA ALA A 230 11.37 13.41 -6.93
C ALA A 230 11.80 14.60 -7.79
N ALA A 231 10.90 15.06 -8.67
CA ALA A 231 11.16 16.14 -9.62
C ALA A 231 11.39 17.50 -8.94
N ASN A 232 10.70 17.75 -7.83
CA ASN A 232 10.82 19.01 -7.08
C ASN A 232 11.99 18.99 -6.07
N GLY A 233 12.78 17.91 -6.04
CA GLY A 233 14.03 17.87 -5.29
C GLY A 233 13.98 17.01 -4.02
N GLU A 234 12.81 16.54 -3.60
CA GLU A 234 12.67 15.69 -2.42
C GLU A 234 13.36 14.34 -2.61
N SER A 235 13.85 13.78 -1.51
CA SER A 235 14.38 12.42 -1.45
C SER A 235 13.53 11.57 -0.51
N ILE A 236 13.31 10.31 -0.88
CA ILE A 236 12.46 9.38 -0.13
C ILE A 236 13.25 8.10 0.13
N ILE A 237 13.21 7.58 1.36
CA ILE A 237 13.68 6.24 1.69
C ILE A 237 12.48 5.35 2.00
N ILE A 238 12.39 4.21 1.34
CA ILE A 238 11.40 3.17 1.59
C ILE A 238 12.10 1.94 2.15
N SER A 239 11.60 1.40 3.26
CA SER A 239 12.06 0.15 3.85
C SER A 239 11.00 -0.94 3.75
N HIS A 240 11.32 -2.05 3.08
CA HIS A 240 10.52 -3.26 3.09
C HIS A 240 11.17 -4.29 4.03
N ASP A 241 10.51 -4.56 5.16
CA ASP A 241 11.00 -5.46 6.23
C ASP A 241 9.84 -6.31 6.75
N THR A 242 9.74 -7.54 6.23
CA THR A 242 8.62 -8.43 6.54
C THR A 242 9.04 -9.84 6.94
N ASN A 243 10.34 -10.03 7.17
CA ASN A 243 10.96 -11.34 7.40
C ASN A 243 11.61 -11.44 8.78
N LEU A 244 11.64 -10.37 9.58
CA LEU A 244 12.34 -10.29 10.86
C LEU A 244 11.37 -10.01 12.03
N PRO A 245 11.73 -10.43 13.27
CA PRO A 245 10.99 -10.04 14.47
C PRO A 245 11.09 -8.53 14.69
N ARG A 246 9.96 -7.84 14.70
CA ARG A 246 9.89 -6.41 15.04
C ARG A 246 8.50 -5.98 15.51
N PRO A 247 8.39 -4.90 16.31
CA PRO A 247 7.13 -4.18 16.48
C PRO A 247 6.62 -3.64 15.14
N TYR A 248 5.30 -3.55 14.96
CA TYR A 248 4.73 -2.92 13.76
C TYR A 248 5.06 -1.43 13.72
N SER A 249 5.55 -0.94 12.58
CA SER A 249 5.70 0.48 12.28
C SER A 249 5.86 0.66 10.77
N LEU A 250 5.43 1.80 10.23
CA LEU A 250 5.70 2.14 8.83
C LEU A 250 6.91 3.07 8.70
N GLY A 251 7.52 3.47 9.83
CA GLY A 251 8.77 4.24 9.88
C GLY A 251 8.65 5.60 9.21
N PHE A 252 7.52 6.29 9.42
CA PHE A 252 7.33 7.59 8.82
C PHE A 252 8.26 8.64 9.43
N ARG A 253 8.95 9.35 8.54
CA ARG A 253 9.61 10.62 8.82
C ARG A 253 9.16 11.63 7.77
N VAL A 254 8.74 12.81 8.21
CA VAL A 254 8.37 13.93 7.34
C VAL A 254 9.22 15.11 7.76
N GLN A 255 10.13 15.55 6.89
CA GLN A 255 11.05 16.63 7.19
C GLN A 255 10.99 17.72 6.12
N GLY A 256 10.82 18.95 6.57
CA GLY A 256 10.94 20.15 5.75
C GLY A 256 11.79 21.23 6.41
N THR A 257 11.81 22.40 5.81
CA THR A 257 12.65 23.54 6.23
C THR A 257 12.24 24.14 7.58
N LYS A 258 11.02 23.89 8.06
CA LYS A 258 10.49 24.42 9.33
C LYS A 258 10.16 23.34 10.36
N GLY A 259 10.42 22.07 10.08
CA GLY A 259 10.13 21.05 11.07
C GLY A 259 10.36 19.62 10.62
N ILE A 260 10.18 18.71 11.57
CA ILE A 260 10.31 17.28 11.39
C ILE A 260 9.29 16.55 12.28
N TRP A 261 8.65 15.52 11.73
CA TRP A 261 7.88 14.54 12.49
C TRP A 261 8.44 13.14 12.27
N MET A 262 8.43 12.32 13.32
CA MET A 262 8.84 10.91 13.28
C MET A 262 7.85 10.05 14.07
N ASP A 263 7.24 9.06 13.42
CA ASP A 263 6.22 8.20 14.05
C ASP A 263 6.84 7.27 15.11
N VAL A 264 7.98 6.64 14.82
CA VAL A 264 8.69 5.73 15.75
C VAL A 264 9.13 6.46 17.01
N ASN A 265 9.57 7.71 16.87
CA ASN A 265 9.95 8.55 18.01
C ASN A 265 8.71 9.12 18.75
N SER A 266 7.51 8.98 18.16
CA SER A 266 6.26 9.55 18.66
C SER A 266 6.33 11.07 18.92
N SER A 267 7.12 11.76 18.12
CA SER A 267 7.54 13.13 18.38
C SER A 267 7.67 13.98 17.11
N LEU A 268 7.64 15.28 17.30
CA LEU A 268 7.93 16.27 16.27
C LEU A 268 8.76 17.44 16.82
N HIS A 269 9.27 18.25 15.92
CA HIS A 269 9.92 19.52 16.19
C HIS A 269 9.49 20.53 15.12
N LEU A 270 9.10 21.74 15.53
CA LEU A 270 8.71 22.84 14.66
C LEU A 270 9.54 24.09 15.00
N GLU A 271 10.22 24.63 14.01
CA GLU A 271 11.04 25.83 14.14
C GLU A 271 10.18 27.02 14.62
N GLY A 272 10.67 27.72 15.65
CA GLY A 272 9.97 28.86 16.25
C GLY A 272 8.77 28.49 17.14
N GLN A 273 8.41 27.21 17.29
CA GLN A 273 7.38 26.74 18.24
C GLN A 273 7.95 25.81 19.30
N SER A 274 8.76 24.83 18.89
CA SER A 274 9.38 23.87 19.79
C SER A 274 10.55 24.47 20.58
N PRO A 275 10.80 24.02 21.82
CA PRO A 275 11.86 24.57 22.66
C PRO A 275 13.26 24.10 22.25
N GLY A 276 14.08 25.02 21.75
CA GLY A 276 15.50 24.78 21.45
C GLY A 276 15.72 23.65 20.45
N HIS A 277 16.68 22.75 20.72
CA HIS A 277 16.98 21.59 19.87
C HIS A 277 16.25 20.31 20.32
N SER A 278 15.03 20.44 20.86
CA SER A 278 14.33 19.34 21.53
C SER A 278 13.18 18.79 20.69
N TRP A 279 12.94 17.50 20.85
CA TRP A 279 11.70 16.85 20.43
C TRP A 279 10.56 17.21 21.38
N GLU A 280 9.35 17.33 20.82
CA GLU A 280 8.11 17.38 21.57
C GLU A 280 7.24 16.16 21.28
N PRO A 281 6.39 15.72 22.22
CA PRO A 281 5.40 14.68 21.95
C PRO A 281 4.50 15.09 20.77
N ALA A 282 4.31 14.18 19.80
CA ALA A 282 3.49 14.50 18.61
C ALA A 282 2.00 14.59 18.93
N LYS A 283 1.52 13.84 19.93
CA LYS A 283 0.08 13.67 20.20
C LYS A 283 -0.71 14.99 20.34
N PRO A 284 -0.29 16.00 21.13
CA PRO A 284 -1.03 17.26 21.23
C PRO A 284 -1.23 17.95 19.87
N TYR A 285 -0.23 17.92 19.02
CA TYR A 285 -0.30 18.47 17.66
C TYR A 285 -1.22 17.61 16.77
N LEU A 286 -1.09 16.29 16.81
CA LEU A 286 -1.96 15.40 16.03
C LEU A 286 -3.43 15.57 16.41
N ASP A 287 -3.75 15.77 17.69
CA ASP A 287 -5.12 16.03 18.15
C ASP A 287 -5.61 17.42 17.69
N GLN A 288 -4.78 18.46 17.81
CA GLN A 288 -5.11 19.82 17.39
C GLN A 288 -5.37 19.89 15.87
N TYR A 289 -4.51 19.25 15.09
CA TYR A 289 -4.54 19.23 13.63
C TYR A 289 -5.24 18.01 13.05
N ASP A 290 -6.01 17.28 13.86
CA ASP A 290 -6.79 16.13 13.40
C ASP A 290 -7.68 16.53 12.21
N HIS A 291 -7.72 15.64 11.22
CA HIS A 291 -8.26 15.97 9.90
C HIS A 291 -9.79 16.15 9.96
N PRO A 292 -10.38 17.09 9.21
CA PRO A 292 -11.84 17.30 9.21
C PRO A 292 -12.66 16.03 8.97
N LEU A 293 -12.21 15.14 8.07
CA LEU A 293 -12.81 13.82 7.87
C LEU A 293 -12.86 12.99 9.16
N TRP A 294 -11.73 12.85 9.88
CA TRP A 294 -11.68 12.13 11.14
C TRP A 294 -12.54 12.79 12.22
N LYS A 295 -12.50 14.12 12.33
CA LYS A 295 -13.37 14.87 13.25
C LYS A 295 -14.86 14.62 13.00
N LYS A 296 -15.25 14.44 11.73
CA LYS A 296 -16.65 14.24 11.32
C LYS A 296 -17.12 12.79 11.43
N TYR A 297 -16.25 11.82 11.16
CA TYR A 297 -16.65 10.42 10.98
C TYR A 297 -15.98 9.43 11.93
N ALA A 298 -15.22 9.87 12.94
CA ALA A 298 -14.56 8.99 13.91
C ALA A 298 -15.52 7.93 14.49
N ASP A 299 -16.71 8.34 14.95
CA ASP A 299 -17.72 7.43 15.52
C ASP A 299 -18.23 6.40 14.51
N SER A 300 -18.29 6.77 13.22
CA SER A 300 -18.70 5.84 12.14
C SER A 300 -17.61 4.82 11.80
N SER A 301 -16.36 5.14 12.10
CA SER A 301 -15.19 4.28 11.86
C SER A 301 -14.87 3.34 13.03
N GLU A 302 -15.57 3.48 14.17
CA GLU A 302 -15.32 2.67 15.36
C GLU A 302 -15.50 1.17 15.07
N GLY A 303 -14.53 0.35 15.47
CA GLY A 303 -14.53 -1.10 15.24
C GLY A 303 -14.22 -1.52 13.80
N ALA A 304 -13.96 -0.59 12.87
CA ALA A 304 -13.45 -0.93 11.55
C ALA A 304 -11.97 -1.36 11.60
N GLY A 305 -11.50 -2.01 10.54
CA GLY A 305 -10.16 -2.58 10.47
C GLY A 305 -9.05 -1.52 10.60
N HIS A 306 -7.88 -1.98 11.06
CA HIS A 306 -6.66 -1.18 11.18
C HIS A 306 -6.81 0.17 11.91
N GLY A 307 -7.63 0.21 12.96
CA GLY A 307 -7.84 1.43 13.75
C GLY A 307 -8.82 2.44 13.14
N GLY A 308 -9.63 2.01 12.17
CA GLY A 308 -10.73 2.81 11.59
C GLY A 308 -10.50 3.28 10.16
N MET A 309 -9.24 3.31 9.69
CA MET A 309 -8.88 3.86 8.37
C MET A 309 -9.55 3.15 7.19
N ASP A 310 -9.82 1.85 7.32
CA ASP A 310 -10.50 1.07 6.28
C ASP A 310 -11.93 1.57 6.02
N TRP A 311 -12.60 2.14 7.04
CA TRP A 311 -13.93 2.72 6.86
C TRP A 311 -13.87 3.93 5.93
N PHE A 312 -12.91 4.83 6.13
CA PHE A 312 -12.75 6.04 5.32
C PHE A 312 -12.46 5.69 3.87
N LEU A 313 -11.54 4.75 3.65
CA LEU A 313 -11.19 4.27 2.32
C LEU A 313 -12.40 3.69 1.57
N ILE A 314 -13.15 2.78 2.21
CA ILE A 314 -14.32 2.15 1.59
C ILE A 314 -15.46 3.15 1.42
N ASN A 315 -15.63 4.09 2.34
CA ASN A 315 -16.59 5.18 2.22
C ASN A 315 -16.28 6.06 1.00
N ALA A 316 -15.01 6.46 0.81
CA ALA A 316 -14.55 7.21 -0.36
C ALA A 316 -14.77 6.44 -1.66
N PHE A 317 -14.40 5.15 -1.70
CA PHE A 317 -14.66 4.30 -2.85
C PHE A 317 -16.14 4.26 -3.23
N ILE A 318 -17.02 3.99 -2.26
CA ILE A 318 -18.47 3.90 -2.51
C ILE A 318 -19.04 5.25 -2.95
N ALA A 319 -18.60 6.36 -2.34
CA ALA A 319 -19.08 7.68 -2.69
C ALA A 319 -18.66 8.08 -4.12
N CYS A 320 -17.39 7.91 -4.49
CA CYS A 320 -16.93 8.16 -5.85
C CYS A 320 -17.63 7.24 -6.86
N ALA A 321 -17.81 5.95 -6.55
CA ALA A 321 -18.49 5.01 -7.43
C ALA A 321 -19.96 5.40 -7.68
N LYS A 322 -20.68 5.87 -6.65
CA LYS A 322 -22.06 6.36 -6.79
C LYS A 322 -22.16 7.65 -7.60
N GLY A 323 -21.19 8.55 -7.44
CA GLY A 323 -21.14 9.83 -8.15
C GLY A 323 -20.56 9.76 -9.56
N GLY A 324 -19.93 8.64 -9.93
CA GLY A 324 -19.13 8.54 -11.16
C GLY A 324 -17.91 9.48 -11.12
N GLU A 325 -17.40 9.78 -9.93
CA GLU A 325 -16.33 10.75 -9.73
C GLU A 325 -14.95 10.16 -9.99
N LYS A 326 -13.97 11.02 -10.24
CA LYS A 326 -12.58 10.60 -10.33
C LYS A 326 -12.07 10.18 -8.94
N PRO A 327 -11.46 8.99 -8.80
CA PRO A 327 -10.81 8.58 -7.56
C PRO A 327 -9.75 9.60 -7.13
N PRO A 328 -9.61 9.91 -5.83
CA PRO A 328 -8.54 10.76 -5.34
C PRO A 328 -7.17 10.06 -5.38
N ILE A 329 -7.16 8.72 -5.30
CA ILE A 329 -6.00 7.87 -5.56
C ILE A 329 -6.35 6.99 -6.76
N ASP A 330 -5.82 7.33 -7.92
CA ASP A 330 -6.32 6.83 -9.21
C ASP A 330 -5.39 5.81 -9.87
N VAL A 331 -5.66 5.50 -11.14
CA VAL A 331 -4.87 4.54 -11.93
C VAL A 331 -3.41 4.98 -12.12
N TYR A 332 -3.13 6.28 -12.18
CA TYR A 332 -1.78 6.79 -12.38
C TYR A 332 -0.97 6.64 -11.09
N ASP A 333 -1.60 6.84 -9.93
CA ASP A 333 -1.00 6.53 -8.64
C ASP A 333 -0.75 5.04 -8.49
N ALA A 334 -1.75 4.22 -8.81
CA ALA A 334 -1.60 2.77 -8.79
C ALA A 334 -0.39 2.34 -9.63
N ALA A 335 -0.32 2.75 -10.90
CA ALA A 335 0.79 2.41 -11.78
C ALA A 335 2.14 2.93 -11.27
N THR A 336 2.18 4.16 -10.74
CA THR A 336 3.40 4.77 -10.22
C THR A 336 3.92 4.03 -8.98
N TRP A 337 3.04 3.69 -8.04
CA TRP A 337 3.43 3.03 -6.79
C TRP A 337 3.74 1.55 -7.01
N LEU A 338 2.95 0.87 -7.86
CA LEU A 338 3.21 -0.52 -8.26
C LEU A 338 4.56 -0.66 -8.97
N ALA A 339 4.97 0.33 -9.77
CA ALA A 339 6.23 0.31 -10.50
C ALA A 339 7.48 0.28 -9.61
N ILE A 340 7.38 0.70 -8.34
CA ILE A 340 8.50 0.63 -7.38
C ILE A 340 9.02 -0.81 -7.28
N THR A 341 8.12 -1.79 -7.27
CA THR A 341 8.50 -3.20 -7.13
C THR A 341 9.37 -3.70 -8.29
N PRO A 342 8.91 -3.72 -9.57
CA PRO A 342 9.73 -4.21 -10.67
C PRO A 342 10.98 -3.35 -10.90
N LEU A 343 10.94 -2.04 -10.62
CA LEU A 343 12.14 -1.18 -10.68
C LEU A 343 13.14 -1.52 -9.57
N SER A 344 12.68 -1.79 -8.35
CA SER A 344 13.56 -2.19 -7.24
C SER A 344 14.22 -3.54 -7.51
N GLU A 345 13.49 -4.51 -8.08
CA GLU A 345 14.02 -5.80 -8.50
C GLU A 345 15.10 -5.64 -9.58
N GLN A 346 14.87 -4.78 -10.57
CA GLN A 346 15.86 -4.45 -11.61
C GLN A 346 17.10 -3.78 -11.01
N SER A 347 16.92 -2.80 -10.12
CA SER A 347 18.01 -2.10 -9.45
C SER A 347 18.90 -3.08 -8.69
N VAL A 348 18.30 -3.94 -7.86
CA VAL A 348 19.01 -4.98 -7.09
C VAL A 348 19.76 -5.94 -8.01
N ALA A 349 19.11 -6.42 -9.08
CA ALA A 349 19.73 -7.34 -10.04
C ALA A 349 20.93 -6.71 -10.79
N MET A 350 20.94 -5.39 -10.94
CA MET A 350 22.00 -4.64 -11.62
C MET A 350 23.06 -4.06 -10.65
N GLY A 351 23.08 -4.47 -9.38
CA GLY A 351 24.04 -3.96 -8.41
C GLY A 351 23.70 -2.55 -7.91
N SER A 352 22.42 -2.31 -7.66
CA SER A 352 21.85 -1.06 -7.13
C SER A 352 22.00 0.15 -8.05
N GLN A 353 21.96 -0.09 -9.36
CA GLN A 353 21.95 0.98 -10.38
C GLN A 353 20.64 1.79 -10.32
N PRO A 354 20.67 3.10 -10.65
CA PRO A 354 19.46 3.92 -10.74
C PRO A 354 18.53 3.45 -11.86
N MET A 355 17.27 3.20 -11.53
CA MET A 355 16.22 2.82 -12.46
C MET A 355 15.26 4.00 -12.68
N PRO A 356 15.08 4.49 -13.92
CA PRO A 356 14.20 5.64 -14.20
C PRO A 356 12.72 5.26 -14.07
N PHE A 357 11.93 6.15 -13.51
CA PHE A 357 10.47 6.00 -13.45
C PHE A 357 9.83 6.34 -14.79
N PRO A 358 8.93 5.48 -15.32
CA PRO A 358 8.03 5.86 -16.39
C PRO A 358 7.14 7.04 -15.97
N ASP A 359 6.81 7.91 -16.92
CA ASP A 359 5.77 8.91 -16.73
C ASP A 359 4.41 8.33 -17.13
N PHE A 360 3.73 7.68 -16.19
CA PHE A 360 2.40 7.13 -16.44
C PHE A 360 1.36 8.21 -16.77
N THR A 361 1.59 9.46 -16.36
CA THR A 361 0.68 10.57 -16.65
C THR A 361 0.89 11.18 -18.04
N ARG A 362 2.01 10.86 -18.72
CA ARG A 362 2.42 11.46 -20.00
C ARG A 362 2.51 12.99 -19.93
N GLY A 363 3.15 13.51 -18.89
CA GLY A 363 3.32 14.95 -18.67
C GLY A 363 2.16 15.64 -17.95
N ARG A 364 0.97 15.04 -17.88
CA ARG A 364 -0.20 15.67 -17.24
C ARG A 364 -0.03 15.90 -15.74
N TRP A 365 0.93 15.24 -15.10
CA TRP A 365 1.30 15.52 -13.71
C TRP A 365 1.64 17.00 -13.46
N THR A 366 2.05 17.78 -14.47
CA THR A 366 2.37 19.21 -14.28
C THR A 366 1.15 20.12 -14.12
N GLU A 367 -0.04 19.64 -14.51
CA GLU A 367 -1.28 20.43 -14.55
C GLU A 367 -2.29 19.99 -13.49
N TRP A 368 -2.23 18.74 -13.04
CA TRP A 368 -3.21 18.21 -12.10
C TRP A 368 -2.97 18.71 -10.68
N GLU A 369 -4.07 18.95 -9.98
CA GLU A 369 -4.08 19.35 -8.57
C GLU A 369 -4.40 18.16 -7.66
N ASN A 370 -3.87 18.20 -6.45
CA ASN A 370 -4.09 17.12 -5.48
C ASN A 370 -5.48 17.20 -4.86
N THR A 371 -6.36 16.27 -5.23
CA THR A 371 -7.74 16.17 -4.74
C THR A 371 -7.95 15.26 -3.53
N PHE A 372 -6.89 14.62 -3.02
CA PHE A 372 -7.01 13.68 -1.91
C PHE A 372 -7.41 14.39 -0.61
N ALA A 373 -8.51 13.96 0.01
CA ALA A 373 -8.96 14.46 1.31
C ALA A 373 -9.01 16.01 1.39
N ILE A 374 -9.52 16.68 0.34
CA ILE A 374 -9.80 18.13 0.42
C ILE A 374 -11.10 18.33 1.22
N GLY A 375 -10.99 18.99 2.37
CA GLY A 375 -12.15 19.32 3.19
C GLY A 375 -12.65 18.13 4.02
N ASP A 376 -13.98 18.01 4.16
CA ASP A 376 -14.66 17.04 5.02
C ASP A 376 -15.60 16.09 4.24
N SER A 377 -15.41 16.01 2.92
CA SER A 377 -16.08 15.08 2.01
C SER A 377 -15.12 13.96 1.63
N TYR A 378 -15.66 12.73 1.70
CA TYR A 378 -15.06 11.39 1.68
C TYR A 378 -13.64 11.20 1.11
#